data_AF-A0A428EHQ5-F1
#
_entry.id   AF-A0A428EHQ5-F1
#
_cell.length_a   1.000
_cell.length_b   1.000
_cell.length_c   1.000
_cell.angle_alpha   90.00
_cell.angle_beta   90.00
_cell.angle_gamma   90.00
#
_symmetry.space_group_name_H-M   'P 1'
#
loop_
_entity.id
_entity.type
_entity.pdbx_description
1 polymer ?
#
loop_
_entity_poly.entity_id
_entity_poly.type
_entity_poly.pdbx_seq_one_letter_code
_entity_poly.pdbx_strand_id
1 'polypeptide(L)' 'MITELQSTRYIVVSFLIREMEIDIVEALTIMAELEKSGLVQLESSGDLILKELGRAHKIPSSESVSD' A
#
# COMPACT_ATOMS: atom_id res chain seq x y z
N MET A 1 -21.47 6.89 4.66
CA MET A 1 -20.72 5.67 4.29
C MET A 1 -19.88 5.86 3.03
N ILE A 2 -20.45 6.10 1.84
CA ILE A 2 -19.64 6.38 0.63
C ILE A 2 -18.75 7.62 0.81
N THR A 3 -19.25 8.63 1.51
CA THR A 3 -18.55 9.91 1.74
C THR A 3 -17.26 9.75 2.55
N GLU A 4 -17.28 9.01 3.65
CA GLU A 4 -16.09 8.78 4.51
C GLU A 4 -15.00 8.02 3.76
N LEU A 5 -15.38 6.96 3.05
CA LEU A 5 -14.48 6.15 2.23
C LEU A 5 -13.78 6.96 1.14
N GLN A 6 -14.53 7.84 0.46
CA GLN A 6 -13.99 8.70 -0.59
C GLN A 6 -13.11 9.81 0.00
N SER A 7 -13.44 10.35 1.17
CA SER A 7 -12.62 11.32 1.89
C SER A 7 -11.25 10.75 2.26
N THR A 8 -11.20 9.55 2.83
CA THR A 8 -9.91 8.92 3.20
C THR A 8 -9.05 8.64 1.97
N ARG A 9 -9.66 8.13 0.89
CA ARG A 9 -8.96 7.94 -0.40
C ARG A 9 -8.40 9.27 -0.93
N TYR A 10 -9.18 10.34 -0.86
CA TYR A 10 -8.74 11.67 -1.27
C TYR A 10 -7.57 12.18 -0.42
N ILE A 11 -7.58 11.94 0.89
CA ILE A 11 -6.48 12.31 1.79
C ILE A 11 -5.19 11.59 1.39
N VAL A 12 -5.25 10.27 1.17
CA VAL A 12 -4.07 9.48 0.78
C VAL A 12 -3.52 9.95 -0.57
N VAL A 13 -4.38 10.11 -1.57
CA VAL A 13 -3.95 10.61 -2.90
C VAL A 13 -3.37 12.01 -2.79
N SER A 14 -3.97 12.89 -1.99
CA SER A 14 -3.45 14.25 -1.77
C SER A 14 -2.08 14.24 -1.08
N PHE A 15 -1.86 13.31 -0.14
CA PHE A 15 -0.56 13.13 0.50
C PHE A 15 0.51 12.68 -0.50
N LEU A 16 0.21 11.67 -1.33
CA LEU A 16 1.12 11.21 -2.39
C LEU A 16 1.52 12.35 -3.34
N ILE A 17 0.55 13.18 -3.74
CA ILE A 17 0.81 14.29 -4.64
C ILE A 17 1.68 15.37 -3.97
N ARG A 18 1.38 15.75 -2.73
CA ARG A 18 2.01 16.90 -2.07
C ARG A 18 3.33 16.58 -1.42
N GLU A 19 3.40 15.47 -0.71
CA GLU A 19 4.55 15.13 0.15
C GLU A 19 5.56 14.24 -0.57
N MET A 20 5.13 13.48 -1.58
CA MET A 20 6.01 12.64 -2.40
C MET A 20 6.24 13.22 -3.79
N GLU A 21 5.64 14.38 -4.11
CA GLU A 21 5.76 15.08 -5.39
C GLU A 21 5.37 14.21 -6.61
N ILE A 22 4.46 13.27 -6.40
CA ILE A 22 3.97 12.34 -7.42
C ILE A 22 2.87 13.02 -8.24
N ASP A 23 2.82 12.77 -9.55
CA ASP A 23 1.75 13.31 -10.38
C ASP A 23 0.39 12.67 -10.04
N ILE A 24 -0.70 13.36 -10.38
CA ILE A 24 -2.05 12.90 -10.02
C ILE A 24 -2.40 11.52 -10.61
N VAL A 25 -1.94 11.20 -11.82
CA VAL A 25 -2.21 9.92 -12.49
C VAL A 25 -1.43 8.82 -11.80
N GLU A 26 -0.16 9.05 -11.49
CA GLU A 26 0.66 8.09 -10.76
C GLU A 26 0.15 7.87 -9.33
N ALA A 27 -0.24 8.92 -8.60
CA ALA A 27 -0.81 8.80 -7.25
C ALA A 27 -2.11 7.99 -7.22
N LEU A 28 -2.99 8.18 -8.21
CA LEU A 28 -4.21 7.38 -8.37
C LEU A 28 -3.89 5.92 -8.70
N THR A 29 -2.88 5.69 -9.55
CA THR A 29 -2.44 4.35 -9.93
C THR A 29 -1.89 3.60 -8.72
N ILE A 30 -1.01 4.23 -7.94
CA ILE A 30 -0.44 3.67 -6.71
C ILE A 30 -1.55 3.31 -5.72
N MET A 31 -2.50 4.22 -5.48
CA MET A 31 -3.63 3.93 -4.58
C MET A 31 -4.42 2.69 -5.02
N ALA A 32 -4.72 2.58 -6.32
CA ALA A 32 -5.45 1.44 -6.87
C ALA A 32 -4.65 0.13 -6.75
N GLU A 33 -3.34 0.17 -6.96
CA GLU A 33 -2.45 -0.99 -6.81
C GLU A 33 -2.31 -1.44 -5.35
N LEU A 34 -2.22 -0.51 -4.41
CA LEU A 34 -2.18 -0.79 -2.97
C LEU A 34 -3.48 -1.43 -2.48
N GLU A 35 -4.64 -0.97 -2.95
CA GLU A 35 -5.93 -1.62 -2.66
C GLU A 35 -6.01 -3.01 -3.28
N LYS A 36 -5.62 -3.15 -4.55
CA LYS A 36 -5.66 -4.42 -5.28
C LYS A 36 -4.74 -5.47 -4.67
N SER A 37 -3.56 -5.07 -4.21
CA SER A 37 -2.61 -5.95 -3.53
C SER A 37 -3.03 -6.29 -2.10
N GLY A 38 -4.04 -5.60 -1.56
CA GLY A 38 -4.52 -5.76 -0.20
C GLY A 38 -3.59 -5.16 0.85
N LEU A 39 -2.54 -4.45 0.45
CA LEU A 39 -1.62 -3.72 1.34
C LEU A 39 -2.33 -2.54 2.01
N VAL A 40 -3.31 -1.98 1.32
CA VAL A 40 -4.23 -0.99 1.85
C VAL A 40 -5.64 -1.57 1.83
N GLN A 41 -6.35 -1.41 2.94
CA GLN A 41 -7.77 -1.68 3.01
C GLN A 41 -8.47 -0.47 3.63
N LEU A 42 -9.48 0.04 2.94
CA LEU A 42 -10.35 1.09 3.45
C LEU A 42 -11.64 0.48 3.97
N GLU A 43 -11.96 0.73 5.23
CA GLU A 43 -13.21 0.28 5.82
C GLU A 43 -14.36 1.27 5.54
N SER A 44 -15.59 0.79 5.65
CA SER A 44 -16.78 1.65 5.44
C SER A 44 -16.92 2.78 6.46
N SER A 45 -16.18 2.71 7.57
CA SER A 45 -16.01 3.76 8.58
C SER A 45 -15.13 4.91 8.10
N GLY A 46 -14.34 4.72 7.04
CA GLY A 46 -13.29 5.64 6.62
C GLY A 46 -11.91 5.28 7.17
N ASP A 47 -11.80 4.23 8.00
CA ASP A 47 -10.49 3.81 8.53
C ASP A 47 -9.59 3.25 7.42
N LEU A 48 -8.31 3.62 7.49
CA LEU A 48 -7.26 3.14 6.60
C LEU A 48 -6.43 2.09 7.34
N ILE A 49 -6.48 0.85 6.88
CA ILE A 49 -5.67 -0.25 7.40
C ILE A 49 -4.47 -0.46 6.46
N LEU A 50 -3.27 -0.37 7.03
CA LEU A 50 -2.02 -0.69 6.35
C LEU A 50 -1.60 -2.11 6.74
N LYS A 51 -1.40 -2.97 5.75
CA LYS A 51 -0.93 -4.35 5.96
C LYS A 51 0.56 -4.42 5.64
N GLU A 52 1.31 -5.10 6.51
CA GLU A 52 2.73 -5.33 6.29
C GLU A 52 2.93 -6.28 5.12
N LEU A 53 3.88 -5.95 4.24
CA LEU A 53 4.31 -6.84 3.18
C LEU A 53 5.17 -7.92 3.82
N GLY A 54 4.56 -9.06 4.13
CA GLY A 54 5.27 -10.21 4.68
C GLY A 54 6.51 -10.52 3.83
N ARG A 55 7.70 -10.52 4.44
CA ARG A 55 8.98 -10.67 3.73
C ARG A 55 8.94 -11.89 2.80
N ALA A 56 9.08 -11.64 1.49
CA ALA A 56 9.23 -12.70 0.52
C ALA A 56 10.56 -13.45 0.75
N HIS A 57 10.41 -14.71 1.14
CA HIS A 57 11.31 -15.86 0.95
C HIS A 57 12.80 -15.77 1.36
N LYS A 58 13.14 -16.69 2.27
CA LYS A 58 14.44 -17.08 2.83
C LYS A 58 15.57 -17.15 1.77
N ILE A 59 16.70 -16.50 2.05
CA ILE A 59 17.98 -16.83 1.39
C ILE A 59 18.27 -18.30 1.75
N PRO A 60 18.47 -19.22 0.78
CA PRO A 60 18.89 -20.58 1.10
C PRO A 60 20.26 -20.47 1.77
N SER A 61 20.37 -20.97 2.99
CA SER A 61 21.67 -21.19 3.64
C SER A 61 22.51 -22.06 2.71
N SER A 62 23.62 -21.49 2.21
CA SER A 62 24.60 -22.20 1.40
C SER A 62 24.97 -23.52 2.08
N GLU A 63 24.98 -24.59 1.28
CA GLU A 63 25.38 -25.94 1.65
C GLU A 63 26.61 -25.93 2.55
N SER A 64 26.52 -26.61 3.70
CA SER A 64 27.68 -27.03 4.45
C SER A 64 28.45 -28.03 3.59
N VAL A 65 29.55 -27.59 2.98
CA VAL A 65 30.60 -28.46 2.47
C VAL A 65 31.10 -29.27 3.66
N SER A 66 30.87 -30.58 3.61
CA SER A 66 31.49 -31.52 4.54
C SER A 66 32.85 -31.91 3.97
N ASP A 67 33.91 -31.70 4.75
CA ASP A 67 35.23 -32.31 4.54
C ASP A 67 35.19 -33.81 4.88
#